data_AF-A0A149ULZ9-F1
#
_entry.id   AF-A0A149ULZ9-F1
#
_cell.length_a   1.000
_cell.length_b   1.000
_cell.length_c   1.000
_cell.angle_alpha   90.00
_cell.angle_beta   90.00
_cell.angle_gamma   90.00
#
_symmetry.space_group_name_H-M   'P 1'
#
loop_
_entity.id
_entity.type
_entity.pdbx_description
1 polymer ?
#
loop_
_entity_poly.entity_id
_entity_poly.type
_entity_poly.pdbx_seq_one_letter_code
_entity_poly.pdbx_strand_id
1 'polypeptide(L)'
;MKKDWPCVPVNLQNVSPNAMRMARLMRMSRRDMLMTSMGAAVAYGVASGVAGAEETQPSPAPGADPVATQFMAVSRLLTDRPTLDLRIGNAIYAGIVHSSADRQAQISKLHDLMGSGQFTDATAFAAAAEKADPALKDVIHDILTGWYRGVADGKVVVYRSALMFDITKDAIYPKTYAAGGPFYWTTQPPEVDRPTGHPALSPSKFVVEPT
;
A
#
# COMPACT_ATOMS: atom_id res chain seq x y z
N MET A 1 -16.04 -53.42 -21.66
CA MET A 1 -17.31 -52.66 -21.56
C MET A 1 -17.00 -51.24 -21.15
N LYS A 2 -17.18 -50.28 -22.07
CA LYS A 2 -17.08 -48.84 -21.81
C LYS A 2 -18.43 -48.37 -21.25
N LYS A 3 -18.43 -47.48 -20.25
CA LYS A 3 -19.66 -46.89 -19.71
C LYS A 3 -19.59 -45.38 -19.96
N ASP A 4 -20.25 -44.97 -21.04
CA ASP A 4 -20.36 -43.57 -21.45
C ASP A 4 -21.38 -42.86 -20.55
N TRP A 5 -20.97 -41.74 -19.94
CA TRP A 5 -21.86 -40.86 -19.19
C TRP A 5 -22.29 -39.71 -20.12
N PRO A 6 -23.58 -39.37 -20.24
CA PRO A 6 -24.01 -38.31 -21.14
C PRO A 6 -23.59 -36.94 -20.60
N CYS A 7 -22.61 -36.31 -21.24
CA CYS A 7 -22.37 -34.87 -21.14
C CYS A 7 -23.42 -34.15 -22.00
N VAL A 8 -24.44 -33.57 -21.36
CA VAL A 8 -25.35 -32.64 -22.06
C VAL A 8 -24.62 -31.29 -22.19
N PRO A 9 -24.42 -30.75 -23.40
CA PRO A 9 -23.84 -29.42 -23.56
C PRO A 9 -24.86 -28.36 -23.11
N VAL A 10 -24.50 -27.59 -22.08
CA VAL A 10 -25.27 -26.40 -21.68
C VAL A 10 -25.05 -25.34 -22.76
N ASN A 11 -26.08 -25.10 -23.57
CA ASN A 11 -26.06 -24.05 -24.57
C ASN A 11 -26.21 -22.68 -23.87
N LEU A 12 -25.09 -21.99 -23.67
CA LEU A 12 -25.00 -20.73 -22.93
C LEU A 12 -25.55 -19.50 -23.69
N GLN A 13 -26.08 -19.68 -24.91
CA GLN A 13 -26.43 -18.53 -25.75
C GLN A 13 -27.82 -17.93 -25.46
N ASN A 14 -28.68 -18.55 -24.63
CA ASN A 14 -30.05 -18.08 -24.39
C ASN A 14 -30.44 -18.04 -22.89
N VAL A 15 -29.69 -17.33 -22.05
CA VAL A 15 -30.07 -17.16 -20.63
C VAL A 15 -30.33 -15.69 -20.31
N SER A 16 -31.60 -15.37 -20.04
CA SER A 16 -32.05 -14.05 -19.58
C SER A 16 -31.41 -13.66 -18.24
N PRO A 17 -31.10 -12.37 -17.98
CA PRO A 17 -30.47 -11.88 -16.76
C PRO A 17 -31.17 -12.34 -15.45
N ASN A 18 -32.48 -12.58 -15.50
CA ASN A 18 -33.24 -13.05 -14.33
C ASN A 18 -32.94 -14.50 -13.95
N ALA A 19 -32.56 -15.36 -14.90
CA ALA A 19 -32.26 -16.77 -14.63
C ALA A 19 -30.90 -16.93 -13.92
N MET A 20 -29.93 -16.04 -14.16
CA MET A 20 -28.65 -16.03 -13.42
C MET A 20 -28.83 -15.64 -11.94
N ARG A 21 -29.82 -14.79 -11.63
CA ARG A 21 -30.10 -14.35 -10.25
C ARG A 21 -30.71 -15.48 -9.41
N MET A 22 -31.57 -16.32 -10.00
CA MET A 22 -32.18 -17.46 -9.30
C MET A 22 -31.19 -18.62 -9.11
N ALA A 23 -30.30 -18.89 -10.09
CA ALA A 23 -29.25 -19.91 -9.96
C ALA A 23 -28.21 -19.58 -8.87
N ARG A 24 -28.07 -18.31 -8.51
CA ARG A 24 -27.19 -17.84 -7.41
C ARG A 24 -27.81 -18.06 -6.03
N LEU A 25 -29.14 -18.07 -5.93
CA LEU A 25 -29.86 -18.28 -4.67
C LEU A 25 -29.89 -19.75 -4.23
N MET A 26 -29.70 -20.71 -5.14
CA MET A 26 -29.71 -22.15 -4.82
C MET A 26 -28.33 -22.79 -4.63
N ARG A 27 -27.22 -22.04 -4.73
CA ARG A 27 -25.89 -22.55 -4.37
C ARG A 27 -25.61 -22.26 -2.91
N MET A 28 -26.10 -23.13 -2.03
CA MET A 28 -25.57 -23.26 -0.67
C MET A 28 -24.06 -23.48 -0.76
N SER A 29 -23.30 -22.49 -0.30
CA SER A 29 -21.85 -22.47 -0.42
C SER A 29 -21.24 -23.21 0.77
N ARG A 30 -20.21 -24.03 0.52
CA ARG A 30 -19.41 -24.72 1.54
C ARG A 30 -18.79 -23.78 2.59
N ARG A 31 -18.84 -22.47 2.35
CA ARG A 31 -18.46 -21.40 3.28
C ARG A 31 -19.38 -21.26 4.49
N ASP A 32 -20.67 -21.56 4.36
CA ASP A 32 -21.61 -21.43 5.49
C ASP A 32 -21.41 -22.56 6.52
N MET A 33 -20.90 -23.72 6.09
CA MET A 33 -20.62 -24.85 6.99
C MET A 33 -19.35 -24.64 7.84
N LEU A 34 -18.44 -23.74 7.43
CA LEU A 34 -17.23 -23.38 8.18
C LEU A 34 -17.44 -22.23 9.18
N MET A 35 -18.53 -21.47 9.04
CA MET A 35 -18.87 -20.40 9.98
C MET A 35 -19.66 -20.90 11.20
N THR A 36 -20.21 -22.12 11.15
CA THR A 36 -20.94 -22.73 12.28
C THR A 36 -20.02 -23.47 13.26
N SER A 37 -18.76 -23.77 12.88
CA SER A 37 -17.81 -24.51 13.75
C SER A 37 -16.94 -23.64 14.65
N MET A 38 -17.01 -22.31 14.54
CA MET A 38 -16.28 -21.36 15.43
C MET A 38 -17.11 -20.83 16.61
N GLY A 39 -18.33 -21.34 16.82
CA GLY A 39 -19.29 -20.81 17.79
C GLY A 39 -19.35 -21.51 19.16
N ALA A 40 -18.39 -22.37 19.53
CA ALA A 40 -18.48 -23.20 20.75
C ALA A 40 -17.37 -22.98 21.79
N ALA A 41 -16.65 -21.86 21.78
CA ALA A 41 -15.58 -21.64 22.76
C ALA A 41 -15.34 -20.18 23.16
N VAL A 42 -16.37 -19.47 23.63
CA VAL A 42 -16.17 -18.36 24.60
C VAL A 42 -17.40 -18.28 25.51
N ALA A 43 -17.45 -19.15 26.52
CA ALA A 43 -18.18 -18.85 27.74
C ALA A 43 -17.12 -18.51 28.79
N TYR A 44 -17.17 -17.29 29.32
CA TYR A 44 -16.67 -16.79 30.61
C TYR A 44 -16.10 -15.38 30.46
N GLY A 45 -16.76 -14.40 31.09
CA GLY A 45 -16.17 -13.10 31.43
C GLY A 45 -16.98 -11.87 31.01
N VAL A 46 -18.10 -11.62 31.68
CA VAL A 46 -18.73 -10.29 31.72
C VAL A 46 -18.09 -9.49 32.84
N ALA A 47 -17.46 -8.35 32.54
CA ALA A 47 -17.33 -7.21 33.46
C ALA A 47 -16.92 -5.92 32.72
N SER A 48 -17.88 -5.00 32.63
CA SER A 48 -17.81 -3.53 32.76
C SER A 48 -16.63 -2.71 32.21
N GLY A 49 -16.95 -1.69 31.41
CA GLY A 49 -16.13 -0.47 31.30
C GLY A 49 -16.31 0.31 30.00
N VAL A 50 -17.18 1.32 29.99
CA VAL A 50 -17.26 2.34 28.93
C VAL A 50 -16.09 3.32 29.10
N ALA A 51 -15.11 3.29 28.20
CA ALA A 51 -14.12 4.36 28.05
C ALA A 51 -13.44 4.29 26.68
N GLY A 52 -13.41 5.42 25.96
CA GLY A 52 -12.42 5.80 24.94
C GLY A 52 -12.17 4.83 23.78
N ALA A 53 -12.62 5.20 22.59
CA ALA A 53 -12.04 4.69 21.35
C ALA A 53 -10.60 5.24 21.21
N GLU A 54 -9.68 4.66 21.94
CA GLU A 54 -8.25 4.77 21.67
C GLU A 54 -7.94 3.77 20.56
N GLU A 55 -7.54 4.29 19.41
CA GLU A 55 -7.13 3.52 18.24
C GLU A 55 -5.93 2.66 18.67
N THR A 56 -6.23 1.42 19.08
CA THR A 56 -5.24 0.44 19.51
C THR A 56 -4.35 0.16 18.30
N GLN A 57 -3.17 0.76 18.29
CA GLN A 57 -2.15 0.41 17.32
C GLN A 57 -1.91 -1.10 17.44
N PRO A 58 -1.96 -1.86 16.33
CA PRO A 58 -1.71 -3.28 16.39
C PRO A 58 -0.32 -3.51 16.98
N SER A 59 -0.24 -4.20 18.11
CA SER A 59 1.04 -4.62 18.68
C SER A 59 1.83 -5.39 17.62
N PRO A 60 3.14 -5.12 17.46
CA PRO A 60 3.96 -5.82 16.48
C PRO A 60 3.85 -7.32 16.73
N ALA A 61 3.61 -8.08 15.65
CA ALA A 61 3.59 -9.53 15.73
C ALA A 61 4.92 -10.03 16.34
N PRO A 62 4.92 -11.06 17.20
CA PRO A 62 6.14 -11.64 17.74
C PRO A 62 7.08 -12.02 16.60
N GLY A 63 8.29 -11.43 16.56
CA GLY A 63 9.27 -11.63 15.48
C GLY A 63 9.33 -10.52 14.41
N ALA A 64 8.61 -9.41 14.58
CA ALA A 64 8.75 -8.25 13.70
C ALA A 64 10.13 -7.61 13.83
N ASP A 65 10.76 -7.31 12.70
CA ASP A 65 12.03 -6.59 12.63
C ASP A 65 11.89 -5.20 13.27
N PRO A 66 12.69 -4.85 14.30
CA PRO A 66 12.60 -3.54 14.94
C PRO A 66 12.84 -2.38 13.97
N VAL A 67 13.62 -2.60 12.90
CA VAL A 67 13.92 -1.59 11.89
C VAL A 67 12.70 -1.28 11.00
N ALA A 68 11.71 -2.18 10.91
CA ALA A 68 10.45 -1.89 10.23
C ALA A 68 9.70 -0.72 10.89
N THR A 69 9.77 -0.59 12.22
CA THR A 69 9.16 0.53 12.93
C THR A 69 9.89 1.84 12.64
N GLN A 70 11.23 1.79 12.57
CA GLN A 70 12.07 2.93 12.19
C GLN A 70 11.76 3.40 10.76
N PHE A 71 11.64 2.46 9.82
CA PHE A 71 11.22 2.70 8.44
C PHE A 71 9.90 3.48 8.38
N MET A 72 8.90 3.10 9.18
CA MET A 72 7.62 3.79 9.20
C MET A 72 7.72 5.22 9.69
N ALA A 73 8.54 5.49 10.71
CA ALA A 73 8.74 6.83 11.23
C ALA A 73 9.45 7.73 10.19
N VAL A 74 10.55 7.23 9.59
CA VAL A 74 11.27 7.91 8.50
C VAL A 74 10.36 8.16 7.30
N SER A 75 9.52 7.18 6.93
CA SER A 75 8.59 7.30 5.80
C SER A 75 7.56 8.41 6.00
N ARG A 76 7.03 8.59 7.21
CA ARG A 76 6.05 9.66 7.52
C ARG A 76 6.67 11.04 7.32
N LEU A 77 7.91 11.22 7.81
CA LEU A 77 8.64 12.47 7.64
C LEU A 77 8.96 12.71 6.15
N LEU A 78 9.52 11.74 5.44
CA LEU A 78 9.89 11.90 4.02
C LEU A 78 8.69 12.13 3.08
N THR A 79 7.51 11.67 3.45
CA THR A 79 6.29 11.84 2.65
C THR A 79 5.45 13.04 3.10
N ASP A 80 5.85 13.75 4.17
CA ASP A 80 5.07 14.77 4.85
C ASP A 80 3.63 14.32 5.15
N ARG A 81 3.47 13.05 5.57
CA ARG A 81 2.15 12.47 5.89
C ARG A 81 2.07 12.04 7.35
N PRO A 82 1.00 12.42 8.08
CA PRO A 82 0.85 12.07 9.49
C PRO A 82 0.63 10.58 9.69
N THR A 83 -0.01 9.92 8.73
CA THR A 83 -0.40 8.50 8.80
C THR A 83 -0.09 7.80 7.49
N LEU A 84 0.40 6.57 7.59
CA LEU A 84 0.68 5.67 6.47
C LEU A 84 0.15 4.27 6.80
N ASP A 85 -0.36 3.55 5.81
CA ASP A 85 -0.87 2.20 5.98
C ASP A 85 0.28 1.24 6.36
N LEU A 86 0.18 0.64 7.55
CA LEU A 86 1.22 -0.21 8.12
C LEU A 86 1.49 -1.47 7.28
N ARG A 87 0.45 -2.04 6.65
CA ARG A 87 0.60 -3.27 5.85
C ARG A 87 1.34 -2.98 4.56
N ILE A 88 1.00 -1.87 3.89
CA ILE A 88 1.73 -1.39 2.70
C ILE A 88 3.17 -1.07 3.08
N GLY A 89 3.38 -0.36 4.19
CA GLY A 89 4.70 -0.01 4.70
C GLY A 89 5.59 -1.23 4.96
N ASN A 90 5.07 -2.25 5.66
CA ASN A 90 5.80 -3.49 5.91
C ASN A 90 6.18 -4.23 4.61
N ALA A 91 5.31 -4.23 3.60
CA ALA A 91 5.58 -4.89 2.33
C ALA A 91 6.62 -4.12 1.49
N ILE A 92 6.58 -2.78 1.51
CA ILE A 92 7.61 -1.94 0.90
C ILE A 92 8.96 -2.16 1.61
N TYR A 93 8.98 -2.11 2.94
CA TYR A 93 10.16 -2.36 3.76
C TYR A 93 10.81 -3.71 3.42
N ALA A 94 10.03 -4.79 3.40
CA ALA A 94 10.52 -6.11 3.06
C ALA A 94 11.14 -6.17 1.66
N GLY A 95 10.53 -5.51 0.67
CA GLY A 95 11.09 -5.41 -0.68
C GLY A 95 12.40 -4.63 -0.73
N ILE A 96 12.50 -3.51 -0.02
CA ILE A 96 13.71 -2.68 0.03
C ILE A 96 14.86 -3.43 0.72
N VAL A 97 14.62 -4.09 1.85
CA VAL A 97 15.68 -4.84 2.55
C VAL A 97 16.08 -6.10 1.76
N HIS A 98 15.17 -6.69 1.00
CA HIS A 98 15.50 -7.80 0.11
C HIS A 98 16.42 -7.39 -1.05
N SER A 99 16.30 -6.16 -1.58
CA SER A 99 17.07 -5.74 -2.75
C SER A 99 18.54 -5.45 -2.45
N SER A 100 18.89 -5.10 -1.21
CA SER A 100 20.28 -4.87 -0.79
C SER A 100 20.45 -5.07 0.71
N ALA A 101 21.51 -5.80 1.09
CA ALA A 101 21.85 -6.10 2.48
C ALA A 101 22.15 -4.85 3.33
N ASP A 102 22.56 -3.74 2.72
CA ASP A 102 22.91 -2.52 3.43
C ASP A 102 21.68 -1.68 3.83
N ARG A 103 20.51 -1.97 3.23
CA ARG A 103 19.32 -1.12 3.36
C ARG A 103 18.81 -1.02 4.78
N GLN A 104 18.88 -2.12 5.54
CA GLN A 104 18.45 -2.12 6.94
C GLN A 104 19.33 -1.16 7.77
N ALA A 105 20.65 -1.21 7.61
CA ALA A 105 21.57 -0.31 8.30
C ALA A 105 21.38 1.16 7.88
N GLN A 106 21.11 1.41 6.59
CA GLN A 106 20.85 2.76 6.08
C GLN A 106 19.53 3.33 6.62
N ILE A 107 18.47 2.52 6.76
CA ILE A 107 17.21 2.93 7.38
C ILE A 107 17.43 3.30 8.85
N SER A 108 18.19 2.50 9.60
CA SER A 108 18.51 2.83 10.99
C SER A 108 19.32 4.14 11.10
N LYS A 109 20.30 4.36 10.22
CA LYS A 109 21.02 5.64 10.14
C LYS A 109 20.10 6.84 9.88
N LEU A 110 19.13 6.71 8.96
CA LEU A 110 18.14 7.76 8.71
C LEU A 110 17.30 8.05 9.96
N HIS A 111 16.91 7.00 10.68
CA HIS A 111 16.14 7.14 11.91
C HIS A 111 16.95 7.82 13.03
N ASP A 112 18.22 7.45 13.19
CA ASP A 112 19.11 8.09 14.19
C ASP A 112 19.36 9.57 13.85
N LEU A 113 19.50 9.89 12.56
CA LEU A 113 19.60 11.28 12.09
C LEU A 113 18.32 12.05 12.43
N MET A 114 17.15 11.47 12.17
CA MET A 114 15.85 12.05 12.51
C MET A 114 15.71 12.31 14.02
N GLY A 115 16.26 11.45 14.89
CA GLY A 115 16.24 11.65 16.34
C GLY A 115 17.22 12.69 16.87
N SER A 116 18.32 12.96 16.15
CA SER A 116 19.35 13.92 16.55
C SER A 116 19.13 15.34 16.02
N GLY A 117 18.31 15.51 14.98
CA GLY A 117 17.97 16.79 14.39
C GLY A 117 16.53 17.22 14.66
N GLN A 118 16.28 18.53 14.59
CA GLN A 118 14.93 19.08 14.46
C GLN A 118 14.72 19.46 13.00
N PHE A 119 13.98 18.64 12.27
CA PHE A 119 13.63 18.89 10.87
C PHE A 119 12.17 19.33 10.79
N THR A 120 11.92 20.44 10.09
CA THR A 120 10.58 21.03 9.94
C THR A 120 9.80 20.43 8.77
N ASP A 121 10.49 19.87 7.77
CA ASP A 121 9.88 19.30 6.57
C ASP A 121 10.75 18.18 5.96
N ALA A 122 10.16 17.41 5.04
CA ALA A 122 10.83 16.34 4.30
C ALA A 122 12.07 16.83 3.53
N THR A 123 12.05 18.08 3.03
CA THR A 123 13.09 18.64 2.16
C THR A 123 14.38 18.85 2.94
N ALA A 124 14.29 19.50 4.09
CA ALA A 124 15.39 19.76 5.01
C ALA A 124 15.98 18.44 5.53
N PHE A 125 15.13 17.46 5.84
CA PHE A 125 15.57 16.14 6.29
C PHE A 125 16.35 15.40 5.20
N ALA A 126 15.81 15.33 3.97
CA ALA A 126 16.47 14.64 2.86
C ALA A 126 17.81 15.28 2.49
N ALA A 127 17.89 16.62 2.44
CA ALA A 127 19.13 17.34 2.17
C ALA A 127 20.17 17.13 3.27
N ALA A 128 19.75 17.12 4.54
CA ALA A 128 20.65 16.85 5.67
C ALA A 128 21.17 15.41 5.65
N ALA A 129 20.33 14.44 5.29
CA ALA A 129 20.72 13.04 5.16
C ALA A 129 21.77 12.83 4.06
N GLU A 130 21.55 13.38 2.86
CA GLU A 130 22.53 13.29 1.77
C GLU A 130 23.85 13.99 2.15
N LYS A 131 23.80 15.12 2.85
CA LYS A 131 25.00 15.82 3.33
C LYS A 131 25.77 15.01 4.38
N ALA A 132 25.06 14.30 5.26
CA ALA A 132 25.68 13.49 6.31
C ALA A 132 26.35 12.23 5.76
N ASP A 133 25.68 11.53 4.84
CA ASP A 133 26.21 10.36 4.15
C ASP A 133 25.57 10.28 2.75
N PRO A 134 26.33 10.56 1.67
CA PRO A 134 25.82 10.53 0.31
C PRO A 134 25.18 9.20 -0.10
N ALA A 135 25.53 8.09 0.55
CA ALA A 135 24.94 6.78 0.29
C ALA A 135 23.47 6.68 0.75
N LEU A 136 23.00 7.59 1.61
CA LEU A 136 21.62 7.61 2.09
C LEU A 136 20.63 8.09 1.03
N LYS A 137 21.11 8.81 0.01
CA LYS A 137 20.30 9.26 -1.12
C LYS A 137 19.55 8.10 -1.78
N ASP A 138 20.22 6.97 -1.98
CA ASP A 138 19.64 5.83 -2.69
C ASP A 138 18.52 5.18 -1.89
N VAL A 139 18.68 5.02 -0.57
CA VAL A 139 17.60 4.47 0.27
C VAL A 139 16.43 5.45 0.39
N ILE A 140 16.67 6.77 0.41
CA ILE A 140 15.59 7.76 0.37
C ILE A 140 14.80 7.65 -0.94
N HIS A 141 15.49 7.50 -2.08
CA HIS A 141 14.84 7.27 -3.36
C HIS A 141 14.05 5.96 -3.39
N ASP A 142 14.56 4.87 -2.80
CA ASP A 142 13.83 3.59 -2.72
C ASP A 142 12.57 3.73 -1.86
N ILE A 143 12.65 4.42 -0.71
CA ILE A 143 11.49 4.70 0.17
C ILE A 143 10.44 5.52 -0.58
N LEU A 144 10.82 6.64 -1.19
CA LEU A 144 9.91 7.51 -1.93
C LEU A 144 9.31 6.80 -3.15
N THR A 145 10.10 6.00 -3.87
CA THR A 145 9.63 5.16 -4.97
C THR A 145 8.61 4.14 -4.49
N GLY A 146 8.89 3.47 -3.36
CA GLY A 146 7.98 2.53 -2.72
C GLY A 146 6.62 3.14 -2.44
N TRP A 147 6.58 4.32 -1.82
CA TRP A 147 5.33 4.98 -1.46
C TRP A 147 4.60 5.60 -2.65
N TYR A 148 5.29 6.37 -3.48
CA TYR A 148 4.66 7.10 -4.57
C TYR A 148 4.29 6.22 -5.75
N ARG A 149 5.11 5.22 -6.08
CA ARG A 149 4.87 4.31 -7.21
C ARG A 149 4.30 2.96 -6.80
N GLY A 150 4.40 2.59 -5.52
CA GLY A 150 3.92 1.30 -5.02
C GLY A 150 4.81 0.12 -5.43
N VAL A 151 6.10 0.37 -5.67
CA VAL A 151 7.07 -0.62 -6.20
C VAL A 151 8.28 -0.73 -5.29
N ALA A 152 8.70 -1.95 -4.98
CA ALA A 152 9.96 -2.24 -4.28
C ALA A 152 10.63 -3.46 -4.93
N ASP A 153 11.96 -3.47 -5.03
CA ASP A 153 12.72 -4.56 -5.70
C ASP A 153 12.20 -4.87 -7.11
N GLY A 154 11.84 -3.82 -7.87
CA GLY A 154 11.27 -3.96 -9.22
C GLY A 154 9.88 -4.63 -9.28
N LYS A 155 9.25 -4.91 -8.14
CA LYS A 155 7.96 -5.60 -8.04
C LYS A 155 6.88 -4.68 -7.51
N VAL A 156 5.66 -4.83 -8.02
CA VAL A 156 4.49 -4.07 -7.54
C VAL A 156 4.08 -4.61 -6.18
N VAL A 157 4.15 -3.75 -5.16
CA VAL A 157 3.67 -4.01 -3.80
C VAL A 157 2.22 -3.59 -3.66
N VAL A 158 1.90 -2.39 -4.15
CA VAL A 158 0.55 -1.83 -4.16
C VAL A 158 0.36 -1.02 -5.43
N TYR A 159 -0.87 -1.03 -5.97
CA TYR A 159 -1.18 -0.22 -7.15
C TYR A 159 -2.12 0.93 -6.80
N ARG A 160 -3.36 0.62 -6.42
CA ARG A 160 -4.41 1.63 -6.21
C ARG A 160 -4.06 2.67 -5.14
N SER A 161 -3.40 2.25 -4.06
CA SER A 161 -3.08 3.11 -2.92
C SER A 161 -1.68 3.73 -2.99
N ALA A 162 -1.03 3.71 -4.15
CA ALA A 162 0.24 4.42 -4.34
C ALA A 162 0.02 5.94 -4.25
N LEU A 163 0.89 6.64 -3.51
CA LEU A 163 0.63 8.03 -3.10
C LEU A 163 0.54 9.00 -4.29
N MET A 164 1.13 8.70 -5.45
CA MET A 164 1.00 9.55 -6.64
C MET A 164 -0.44 9.70 -7.11
N PHE A 165 -1.30 8.68 -6.88
CA PHE A 165 -2.70 8.74 -7.27
C PHE A 165 -3.53 9.60 -6.32
N ASP A 166 -3.11 9.76 -5.07
CA ASP A 166 -3.81 10.65 -4.13
C ASP A 166 -3.71 12.12 -4.55
N ILE A 167 -2.60 12.51 -5.18
CA ILE A 167 -2.33 13.89 -5.61
C ILE A 167 -3.26 14.30 -6.75
N THR A 168 -3.62 13.36 -7.62
CA THR A 168 -4.37 13.65 -8.86
C THR A 168 -5.81 13.15 -8.83
N LYS A 169 -6.29 12.63 -7.70
CA LYS A 169 -7.59 11.94 -7.58
C LYS A 169 -8.82 12.80 -7.88
N ASP A 170 -8.67 14.12 -7.90
CA ASP A 170 -9.69 15.11 -8.24
C ASP A 170 -9.90 15.27 -9.76
N ALA A 171 -8.91 14.86 -10.57
CA ALA A 171 -8.95 14.95 -12.02
C ALA A 171 -8.76 13.60 -12.74
N ILE A 172 -7.89 12.74 -12.20
CA ILE A 172 -7.41 11.51 -12.85
C ILE A 172 -7.53 10.33 -11.89
N TYR A 173 -8.17 9.27 -12.37
CA TYR A 173 -8.28 8.01 -11.64
C TYR A 173 -7.18 7.01 -12.08
N PRO A 174 -6.74 6.11 -11.19
CA PRO A 174 -5.82 5.04 -11.56
C PRO A 174 -6.34 4.25 -12.77
N LYS A 175 -5.45 3.89 -13.70
CA LYS A 175 -5.84 3.04 -14.84
C LYS A 175 -6.45 1.74 -14.33
N THR A 176 -7.35 1.16 -15.11
CA THR A 176 -8.18 -0.03 -14.78
C THR A 176 -9.24 0.17 -13.69
N TYR A 177 -9.38 1.37 -13.11
CA TYR A 177 -10.46 1.72 -12.19
C TYR A 177 -11.44 2.72 -12.82
N ALA A 178 -12.68 2.30 -13.02
CA ALA A 178 -13.78 3.16 -13.48
C ALA A 178 -14.43 3.90 -12.30
N ALA A 179 -13.68 4.82 -11.68
CA ALA A 179 -14.14 5.58 -10.50
C ALA A 179 -14.81 6.91 -10.86
N GLY A 180 -14.37 7.57 -11.93
CA GLY A 180 -15.13 8.65 -12.56
C GLY A 180 -16.28 8.05 -13.35
N GLY A 181 -17.49 8.59 -13.17
CA GLY A 181 -18.65 8.17 -13.96
C GLY A 181 -18.39 8.22 -15.48
N PRO A 182 -19.30 7.68 -16.30
CA PRO A 182 -19.16 7.74 -17.75
C PRO A 182 -18.86 9.15 -18.23
N PHE A 183 -17.90 9.29 -19.14
CA PHE A 183 -17.51 10.57 -19.74
C PHE A 183 -16.93 11.62 -18.78
N TYR A 184 -16.44 11.26 -17.58
CA TYR A 184 -15.87 12.24 -16.64
C TYR A 184 -14.80 13.17 -17.27
N TRP A 185 -14.06 12.66 -18.26
CA TRP A 185 -13.01 13.37 -18.98
C TRP A 185 -13.49 14.56 -19.85
N THR A 186 -14.80 14.76 -20.03
CA THR A 186 -15.33 15.93 -20.74
C THR A 186 -15.45 17.16 -19.85
N THR A 187 -15.32 16.99 -18.54
CA THR A 187 -15.38 18.08 -17.57
C THR A 187 -14.01 18.74 -17.46
N GLN A 188 -13.98 20.07 -17.34
CA GLN A 188 -12.74 20.80 -17.09
C GLN A 188 -12.15 20.36 -15.74
N PRO A 189 -10.88 19.93 -15.69
CA PRO A 189 -10.21 19.62 -14.43
C PRO A 189 -10.14 20.85 -13.51
N PRO A 190 -10.09 20.67 -12.19
CA PRO A 190 -9.85 21.76 -11.26
C PRO A 190 -8.51 22.46 -11.58
N GLU A 191 -8.49 23.77 -11.39
CA GLU A 191 -7.25 24.54 -11.45
C GLU A 191 -6.39 24.23 -10.23
N VAL A 192 -5.09 24.05 -10.47
CA VAL A 192 -4.11 23.76 -9.41
C VAL A 192 -2.96 24.74 -9.53
N ASP A 193 -2.49 25.23 -8.39
CA ASP A 193 -1.34 26.12 -8.36
C ASP A 193 -0.10 25.42 -8.92
N ARG A 194 0.73 26.19 -9.63
CA ARG A 194 1.99 25.67 -10.15
C ARG A 194 2.92 25.33 -8.98
N PRO A 195 3.47 24.11 -8.90
CA PRO A 195 4.41 23.77 -7.84
C PRO A 195 5.67 24.63 -7.95
N THR A 196 6.08 25.23 -6.82
CA THR A 196 7.26 26.11 -6.70
C THR A 196 8.44 25.44 -5.99
N GLY A 197 8.29 24.18 -5.58
CA GLY A 197 9.31 23.42 -4.86
C GLY A 197 10.54 23.12 -5.72
N HIS A 198 11.70 23.04 -5.06
CA HIS A 198 12.96 22.59 -5.66
C HIS A 198 13.28 21.17 -5.19
N PRO A 199 14.01 20.35 -5.99
CA PRO A 199 14.44 19.03 -5.55
C PRO A 199 15.28 19.11 -4.27
N ALA A 200 14.93 18.28 -3.27
CA ALA A 200 15.65 18.21 -2.00
C ALA A 200 17.01 17.51 -2.11
N LEU A 201 17.10 16.53 -3.01
CA LEU A 201 18.28 15.71 -3.24
C LEU A 201 18.99 16.14 -4.53
N SER A 202 20.29 15.88 -4.60
CA SER A 202 21.02 16.08 -5.86
C SER A 202 20.46 15.19 -6.97
N PRO A 203 20.55 15.59 -8.25
CA PRO A 203 20.06 14.78 -9.36
C PRO A 203 20.69 13.37 -9.38
N SER A 204 19.91 12.33 -9.64
CA SER A 204 20.46 11.02 -9.97
C SER A 204 21.03 11.04 -11.39
N LYS A 205 22.02 10.18 -11.67
CA LYS A 205 22.54 10.01 -13.02
C LYS A 205 21.39 9.59 -13.94
N PHE A 206 21.19 10.32 -15.04
CA PHE A 206 20.22 9.92 -16.05
C PHE A 206 20.73 8.64 -16.73
N VAL A 207 19.99 7.55 -16.55
CA VAL A 207 20.25 6.27 -17.22
C VAL A 207 19.19 6.12 -18.30
N VAL A 208 19.62 6.10 -19.56
CA VAL A 208 18.73 5.80 -20.68
C VAL A 208 18.46 4.31 -20.65
N GLU A 209 17.21 3.91 -20.42
CA GLU A 209 16.81 2.51 -20.59
C GLU A 209 16.98 2.13 -22.07
N PRO A 210 17.57 0.97 -22.40
CA PRO A 210 17.66 0.51 -23.78
C PRO A 210 16.24 0.31 -24.32
N THR A 211 15.91 1.04 -25.39
CA THR A 211 14.70 0.87 -26.20
C THR A 211 14.66 -0.46 -26.92
#